data_AF-A0A0S8CL84-F1
#
_entry.id   AF-A0A0S8CL84-F1
#
_cell.length_a   1.000
_cell.length_b   1.000
_cell.length_c   1.000
_cell.angle_alpha   90.00
_cell.angle_beta   90.00
_cell.angle_gamma   90.00
#
_symmetry.space_group_name_H-M   'P 1'
#
loop_
_entity.id
_entity.type
_entity.pdbx_description
1 polymer ?
#
loop_
_entity_poly.entity_id
_entity_poly.type
_entity_poly.pdbx_seq_one_letter_code
_entity_poly.pdbx_strand_id
1 'polypeptide(L)'
;MAEQILTQCTIGGPVFVHVEDGKITKMRPIVFDDTDAPSWTIEARGRKFAPPRKTFLNPYVVAERMRIYSENRIKYPYRRKTFDPHGDRHPEMRGKDEYVR
;
A
#
# COMPACT_ATOMS: atom_id res chain seq x y z
N MET A 1 -10.83 -19.05 -6.95
CA MET A 1 -11.66 -18.87 -5.74
C MET A 1 -12.54 -17.63 -5.90
N ALA A 2 -13.61 -17.48 -5.11
CA ALA A 2 -14.41 -16.26 -5.13
C ALA A 2 -13.59 -15.03 -4.68
N GLU A 3 -13.95 -13.83 -5.16
CA GLU A 3 -13.33 -12.56 -4.74
C GLU A 3 -13.47 -12.38 -3.23
N GLN A 4 -12.37 -12.06 -2.56
CA GLN A 4 -12.33 -11.70 -1.14
C GLN A 4 -12.13 -10.20 -1.01
N ILE A 5 -12.89 -9.56 -0.13
CA ILE A 5 -12.73 -8.14 0.20
C ILE A 5 -12.14 -8.05 1.60
N LEU A 6 -10.92 -7.50 1.69
CA LEU A 6 -10.16 -7.35 2.94
C LEU A 6 -9.95 -5.87 3.26
N THR A 7 -9.59 -5.56 4.50
CA THR A 7 -9.29 -4.20 4.98
C THR A 7 -7.79 -3.99 5.18
N GLN A 8 -7.30 -2.81 4.79
CA GLN A 8 -5.90 -2.41 4.95
C GLN A 8 -5.82 -0.88 5.17
N CYS A 9 -4.76 -0.41 5.83
CA CYS A 9 -4.50 1.02 6.00
C CYS A 9 -3.16 1.47 5.40
N THR A 10 -3.19 2.51 4.54
CA THR A 10 -1.99 3.11 3.94
C THR A 10 -1.68 4.47 4.56
N ILE A 11 -0.51 5.03 4.25
CA ILE A 11 -0.14 6.41 4.62
C ILE A 11 -1.15 7.43 4.07
N GLY A 12 -1.78 7.16 2.93
CA GLY A 12 -2.72 8.08 2.28
C GLY A 12 -4.19 7.73 2.48
N GLY A 13 -4.51 6.87 3.46
CA GLY A 13 -5.88 6.52 3.84
C GLY A 13 -6.17 5.01 3.84
N PRO A 14 -7.27 4.58 4.49
CA PRO A 14 -7.70 3.19 4.55
C PRO A 14 -8.44 2.75 3.28
N VAL A 15 -8.28 1.48 2.93
CA VAL A 15 -8.79 0.89 1.69
C VAL A 15 -9.45 -0.46 1.92
N PHE A 16 -10.41 -0.79 1.06
CA PHE A 16 -10.77 -2.16 0.78
C PHE A 16 -9.85 -2.73 -0.31
N VAL A 17 -9.37 -3.95 -0.11
CA VAL A 17 -8.48 -4.68 -1.00
C VAL A 17 -9.24 -5.90 -1.53
N HIS A 18 -9.45 -5.92 -2.84
CA HIS A 18 -10.08 -7.04 -3.53
C HIS A 18 -9.00 -8.06 -3.93
N VAL A 19 -9.17 -9.31 -3.53
CA VAL A 19 -8.21 -10.40 -3.72
C VAL A 19 -8.88 -11.59 -4.40
N GLU A 20 -8.27 -12.07 -5.48
CA GLU A 20 -8.66 -13.29 -6.18
C GLU A 20 -7.43 -14.18 -6.33
N ASP A 21 -7.52 -15.44 -5.94
CA ASP A 21 -6.44 -16.43 -6.05
C ASP A 21 -5.08 -15.94 -5.49
N GLY A 22 -5.13 -15.27 -4.34
CA GLY A 22 -3.95 -14.72 -3.67
C GLY A 22 -3.36 -13.46 -4.32
N LYS A 23 -4.02 -12.90 -5.34
CA LYS A 23 -3.58 -11.70 -6.06
C LYS A 23 -4.55 -10.53 -5.83
N ILE A 24 -4.00 -9.36 -5.54
CA ILE A 24 -4.75 -8.12 -5.44
C ILE A 24 -5.20 -7.71 -6.84
N THR A 25 -6.51 -7.60 -7.03
CA THR A 25 -7.12 -7.15 -8.29
C THR A 25 -7.40 -5.64 -8.23
N LYS A 26 -7.89 -5.13 -7.10
CA LYS A 26 -8.29 -3.73 -6.91
C LYS A 26 -8.02 -3.25 -5.48
N MET A 27 -7.77 -1.95 -5.33
CA MET A 27 -7.75 -1.25 -4.04
C MET A 27 -8.67 -0.03 -4.16
N ARG A 28 -9.60 0.15 -3.22
CA ARG A 28 -10.65 1.17 -3.30
C ARG A 28 -10.81 1.91 -1.97
N PRO A 29 -11.25 3.18 -1.97
CA PRO A 29 -11.70 3.82 -0.75
C PRO A 29 -12.82 3.00 -0.10
N ILE A 30 -12.91 3.07 1.21
CA ILE A 30 -13.97 2.43 1.99
C ILE A 30 -15.23 3.26 1.84
N VAL A 31 -16.32 2.63 1.40
CA VAL A 31 -17.67 3.20 1.47
C VAL A 31 -18.32 2.58 2.68
N PHE A 32 -18.80 3.43 3.58
CA PHE A 32 -19.46 2.98 4.79
C PHE A 32 -20.92 2.62 4.52
N ASP A 33 -21.40 1.58 5.18
CA ASP A 33 -22.79 1.14 5.06
C ASP A 33 -23.61 1.51 6.31
N ASP A 34 -24.86 1.04 6.36
CA ASP A 34 -25.81 1.34 7.43
C ASP A 34 -25.48 0.61 8.76
N THR A 35 -24.54 -0.34 8.74
CA THR A 35 -24.03 -0.99 9.95
C THR A 35 -22.97 -0.14 10.65
N ASP A 36 -22.34 0.79 9.93
CA ASP A 36 -21.41 1.76 10.49
C ASP A 36 -22.14 2.92 11.19
N ALA A 37 -21.52 3.46 12.25
CA ALA A 37 -22.08 4.59 12.98
C ALA A 37 -22.35 5.81 12.06
N PRO A 38 -23.44 6.57 12.31
CA PRO A 38 -23.81 7.72 11.50
C PRO A 38 -22.74 8.82 11.57
N SER A 39 -22.64 9.61 10.50
CA SER A 39 -21.77 10.80 10.48
C SER A 39 -22.28 11.90 11.41
N TRP A 40 -21.37 12.73 11.90
CA TRP A 40 -21.74 13.97 12.56
C TRP A 40 -22.46 14.93 11.59
N THR A 41 -23.26 15.86 12.13
CA THR A 41 -23.97 16.88 11.35
C THR A 41 -23.78 18.25 12.01
N ILE A 42 -23.52 19.27 11.21
CA ILE A 42 -23.47 20.68 11.65
C ILE A 42 -24.66 21.43 11.06
N GLU A 43 -25.38 22.18 11.90
CA GLU A 43 -26.44 23.09 11.46
C GLU A 43 -25.93 24.53 11.41
N ALA A 44 -26.03 25.16 10.24
CA ALA A 44 -25.60 26.54 10.04
C ALA A 44 -26.42 27.20 8.94
N ARG A 45 -26.81 28.48 9.14
CA ARG A 45 -27.55 29.29 8.14
C ARG A 45 -28.82 28.59 7.62
N GLY A 46 -29.56 27.91 8.50
CA GLY A 46 -30.78 27.17 8.15
C GLY A 46 -30.56 25.91 7.30
N ARG A 47 -29.32 25.41 7.21
CA ARG A 47 -28.97 24.18 6.47
C ARG A 47 -28.23 23.20 7.36
N LYS A 48 -28.35 21.91 7.06
CA LYS A 48 -27.61 20.82 7.69
C LYS A 48 -26.49 20.34 6.76
N PHE A 49 -25.28 20.22 7.29
CA PHE A 49 -24.11 19.76 6.56
C PHE A 49 -23.57 18.50 7.22
N ALA A 50 -23.38 17.45 6.43
CA ALA A 50 -22.79 16.19 6.88
C ALA A 50 -21.70 15.76 5.87
N PRO A 51 -20.63 15.10 6.33
CA PRO A 51 -19.58 14.60 5.44
C PRO A 51 -20.09 13.38 4.62
N PRO A 52 -19.50 13.12 3.44
CA PRO A 52 -19.78 11.91 2.69
C PRO A 52 -19.52 10.63 3.50
N ARG A 53 -20.35 9.60 3.32
CA ARG A 53 -20.21 8.26 3.93
C ARG A 53 -19.12 7.40 3.27
N LYS A 54 -17.92 7.96 3.10
CA LYS A 54 -16.78 7.25 2.51
C LYS A 54 -15.45 7.86 2.93
N THR A 55 -14.40 7.08 2.80
CA THR A 55 -13.02 7.56 2.92
C THR A 55 -12.53 8.14 1.59
N PHE A 56 -11.46 8.91 1.66
CA PHE A 56 -10.77 9.47 0.49
C PHE A 56 -9.32 9.02 0.51
N LEU A 57 -8.72 8.95 -0.67
CA LEU A 57 -7.36 8.46 -0.85
C LEU A 57 -6.49 9.53 -1.50
N ASN A 58 -5.24 9.59 -1.04
CA ASN A 58 -4.23 10.37 -1.73
C ASN A 58 -3.83 9.69 -3.06
N PRO A 59 -3.40 10.46 -4.08
CA PRO A 59 -3.15 9.92 -5.43
C PRO A 59 -2.20 8.72 -5.48
N TYR A 60 -1.15 8.72 -4.66
CA TYR A 60 -0.16 7.64 -4.63
C TYR A 60 -0.71 6.31 -4.08
N VAL A 61 -1.83 6.33 -3.34
CA VAL A 61 -2.50 5.11 -2.87
C VAL A 61 -3.22 4.40 -4.01
N VAL A 62 -3.69 5.14 -5.02
CA VAL A 62 -4.32 4.55 -6.21
C VAL A 62 -3.32 3.65 -6.96
N ALA A 63 -2.03 3.97 -6.91
CA ALA A 63 -0.95 3.20 -7.52
C ALA A 63 -0.33 2.15 -6.58
N GLU A 64 -0.86 1.92 -5.38
CA GLU A 64 -0.22 1.06 -4.37
C GLU A 64 0.00 -0.37 -4.86
N ARG A 65 -0.98 -0.92 -5.59
CA ARG A 65 -0.88 -2.24 -6.21
C ARG A 65 0.34 -2.37 -7.14
N MET A 66 0.70 -1.30 -7.87
CA MET A 66 1.88 -1.30 -8.74
C MET A 66 3.17 -1.36 -7.93
N ARG A 67 3.22 -0.74 -6.75
CA ARG A 67 4.38 -0.83 -5.85
C ARG A 67 4.54 -2.22 -5.26
N ILE A 68 3.43 -2.86 -4.86
CA ILE A 68 3.43 -4.23 -4.32
C ILE A 68 3.99 -5.22 -5.34
N TYR A 69 3.55 -5.12 -6.61
CA TYR A 69 3.94 -5.99 -7.71
C TYR A 69 5.06 -5.43 -8.59
N SER A 70 5.83 -4.47 -8.09
CA SER A 70 6.91 -3.84 -8.86
C SER A 70 7.98 -4.86 -9.26
N GLU A 71 8.45 -4.79 -10.51
CA GLU A 71 9.55 -5.63 -11.01
C GLU A 71 10.86 -5.37 -10.26
N ASN A 72 11.05 -4.13 -9.78
CA ASN A 72 12.21 -3.69 -9.00
C ASN A 72 12.12 -4.05 -7.51
N ARG A 73 11.09 -4.82 -7.10
CA ARG A 73 10.97 -5.29 -5.72
C ARG A 73 12.09 -6.29 -5.40
N ILE A 74 12.78 -6.09 -4.28
CA ILE A 74 13.77 -7.04 -3.77
C ILE A 74 13.05 -8.34 -3.39
N LYS A 75 13.30 -9.41 -4.15
CA LYS A 75 12.61 -10.71 -4.01
C LYS A 75 13.22 -11.63 -2.95
N TYR A 76 14.50 -11.48 -2.68
CA TYR A 76 15.27 -12.30 -1.74
C TYR A 76 16.47 -11.51 -1.22
N PRO A 77 17.11 -11.95 -0.13
CA PRO A 77 18.38 -11.37 0.32
C PRO A 77 19.45 -11.47 -0.77
N TYR A 78 20.29 -10.44 -0.86
CA TYR A 78 21.43 -10.39 -1.76
C TYR A 78 22.68 -10.01 -0.97
N ARG A 79 23.84 -10.47 -1.44
CA ARG A 79 25.15 -10.06 -0.97
C ARG A 79 25.92 -9.43 -2.13
N ARG A 80 26.60 -8.30 -1.87
CA ARG A 80 27.52 -7.71 -2.84
C ARG A 80 28.66 -8.70 -3.13
N LYS A 81 28.93 -8.97 -4.40
CA LYS A 81 29.77 -10.08 -4.87
C LYS A 81 31.18 -10.07 -4.26
N THR A 82 31.80 -8.90 -4.20
CA THR A 82 33.15 -8.68 -3.66
C THR A 82 33.20 -8.43 -2.16
N PHE A 83 32.08 -8.50 -1.43
CA PHE A 83 32.10 -8.22 0.01
C PHE A 83 32.32 -9.48 0.85
N ASP A 84 33.44 -9.54 1.57
CA ASP A 84 33.68 -10.51 2.65
C ASP A 84 33.71 -9.81 4.03
N PRO A 85 32.80 -10.13 4.97
CA PRO A 85 32.83 -9.54 6.31
C PRO A 85 34.07 -9.93 7.14
N HIS A 86 34.69 -11.08 6.87
CA HIS A 86 35.87 -11.60 7.59
C HIS A 86 37.19 -11.38 6.84
N GLY A 87 37.12 -10.81 5.63
CA GLY A 87 38.26 -10.57 4.76
C GLY A 87 38.21 -9.17 4.16
N ASP A 88 38.51 -9.08 2.87
CA ASP A 88 38.48 -7.81 2.16
C ASP A 88 37.04 -7.38 1.87
N ARG A 89 36.76 -6.11 2.20
CA ARG A 89 35.42 -5.54 2.14
C ARG A 89 35.18 -4.74 0.88
N HIS A 90 36.22 -4.42 0.11
CA HIS A 90 36.15 -3.66 -1.13
C HIS A 90 35.17 -2.45 -1.08
N PRO A 91 35.35 -1.45 -0.18
CA PRO A 91 34.46 -0.28 -0.09
C PRO A 91 34.33 0.52 -1.39
N GLU A 92 35.40 0.59 -2.19
CA GLU A 92 35.51 1.25 -3.49
C GLU A 92 34.58 0.65 -4.57
N MET A 93 34.10 -0.58 -4.34
CA MET A 93 33.20 -1.31 -5.21
C MET A 93 31.71 -1.06 -4.89
N ARG A 94 31.38 -0.28 -3.84
CA ARG A 94 30.00 0.10 -3.53
C ARG A 94 29.41 0.97 -4.65
N GLY A 95 28.23 0.59 -5.15
CA GLY A 95 27.55 1.26 -6.27
C GLY A 95 28.04 0.87 -7.66
N LYS A 96 29.05 -0.01 -7.77
CA LYS A 96 29.60 -0.53 -9.04
C LYS A 96 29.45 -2.04 -9.18
N ASP A 97 29.56 -2.74 -8.05
CA ASP A 97 29.59 -4.19 -8.00
C ASP A 97 28.21 -4.84 -8.13
N GLU A 98 28.21 -6.05 -8.64
CA GLU A 98 27.02 -6.88 -8.76
C GLU A 98 26.60 -7.45 -7.40
N TYR A 99 25.36 -7.91 -7.34
CA TYR A 99 24.80 -8.61 -6.20
C TYR A 99 24.53 -10.06 -6.57
N VAL A 100 24.99 -10.97 -5.71
CA VAL A 100 24.71 -12.40 -5.80
C VAL A 100 23.70 -12.78 -4.73
N ARG A 101 22.97 -13.87 -4.94
CA ARG A 101 22.15 -14.49 -3.90
C ARG A 101 23.04 -15.18 -2.87
#